data_AF-A0A357N963-F1
#
_entry.id   AF-A0A357N963-F1
#
_cell.length_a   1.000
_cell.length_b   1.000
_cell.length_c   1.000
_cell.angle_alpha   90.00
_cell.angle_beta   90.00
_cell.angle_gamma   90.00
#
_symmetry.space_group_name_H-M   'P 1'
#
loop_
_entity.id
_entity.type
_entity.pdbx_description
1 polymer ?
#
loop_
_entity_poly.entity_id
_entity_poly.type
_entity_poly.pdbx_seq_one_letter_code
_entity_poly.pdbx_strand_id
1 'polypeptide(L)'
;VGEAAINPVPRAMIRQSLEECLPAGRGIKVVIRVPQGEKLAARTLNSALGICGGISILGTTGFVEPMSEEAFKYALLPQIDVALAAGRETLVFTPG
;
A
#
# COMPACT_ATOMS: atom_id res chain seq x y z
N VAL A 1 6.93 14.85 2.16
CA VAL A 1 6.61 15.02 3.60
C VAL A 1 5.59 16.13 3.71
N GLY A 2 4.45 15.90 4.37
CA GLY A 2 3.35 16.88 4.47
C GLY A 2 2.15 16.66 3.54
N GLU A 3 2.18 15.61 2.71
CA GLU A 3 1.06 15.23 1.85
C GLU A 3 0.35 13.97 2.37
N ALA A 4 -0.89 13.76 1.91
CA ALA A 4 -1.61 12.52 2.17
C ALA A 4 -0.87 11.30 1.57
N ALA A 5 -0.82 10.20 2.34
CA ALA A 5 -0.18 8.94 1.97
C ALA A 5 -0.99 8.16 0.90
N ILE A 6 -1.11 8.73 -0.30
CA ILE A 6 -1.78 8.12 -1.46
C ILE A 6 -0.74 7.98 -2.57
N ASN A 7 -0.45 6.73 -2.94
CA ASN A 7 0.54 6.41 -3.97
C ASN A 7 0.13 6.90 -5.37
N PRO A 8 1.08 7.03 -6.32
CA PRO A 8 0.80 7.56 -7.66
C PRO A 8 -0.29 6.79 -8.42
N VAL A 9 -0.26 5.45 -8.38
CA VAL A 9 -1.24 4.62 -9.09
C VAL A 9 -2.65 4.78 -8.53
N PRO A 10 -2.92 4.62 -7.21
CA PRO A 10 -4.25 4.91 -6.65
C PRO A 10 -4.70 6.35 -6.88
N ARG A 11 -3.79 7.33 -6.87
CA ARG A 11 -4.11 8.73 -7.16
C ARG A 11 -4.60 8.91 -8.59
N ALA A 12 -3.96 8.26 -9.56
CA ALA A 12 -4.38 8.26 -10.96
C ALA A 12 -5.75 7.58 -11.11
N MET A 13 -5.95 6.42 -10.47
CA MET A 13 -7.23 5.70 -10.47
C MET A 13 -8.38 6.56 -9.93
N ILE A 14 -8.18 7.22 -8.77
CA ILE A 14 -9.18 8.13 -8.19
C ILE A 14 -9.51 9.26 -9.17
N ARG A 15 -8.48 9.85 -9.81
CA ARG A 15 -8.67 10.94 -10.76
C ARG A 15 -9.49 10.49 -11.96
N GLN A 16 -9.16 9.35 -12.56
CA GLN A 16 -9.87 8.79 -13.70
C GLN A 16 -11.34 8.55 -13.38
N SER A 17 -11.64 7.88 -12.25
CA SER A 17 -13.04 7.62 -11.86
C SER A 17 -13.84 8.92 -11.64
N LEU A 18 -13.20 9.98 -11.15
CA LEU A 18 -13.85 11.28 -11.02
C LEU A 18 -14.09 11.94 -12.38
N GLU A 19 -13.10 11.92 -13.28
CA GLU A 19 -13.22 12.49 -14.63
C GLU A 19 -14.37 11.86 -15.42
N GLU A 20 -14.58 10.55 -15.30
CA GLU A 20 -15.71 9.82 -15.90
C GLU A 20 -17.08 10.31 -15.39
N CYS A 21 -17.13 10.83 -14.17
CA CYS A 21 -18.34 11.35 -13.55
C CYS A 21 -18.52 12.87 -13.73
N LEU A 22 -17.54 13.57 -14.31
CA LEU A 22 -17.58 15.03 -14.44
C LEU A 22 -18.23 15.49 -15.76
N PRO A 23 -19.20 16.42 -15.69
CA PRO A 23 -19.68 17.11 -16.89
C PRO A 23 -18.57 17.94 -17.53
N ALA A 24 -18.62 18.05 -18.87
CA ALA A 24 -17.69 18.88 -19.62
C ALA A 24 -17.64 20.33 -19.12
N GLY A 25 -16.44 20.90 -19.05
CA GLY A 25 -16.22 22.29 -18.64
C GLY A 25 -16.37 22.55 -17.13
N ARG A 26 -16.50 21.52 -16.30
CA ARG A 26 -16.55 21.66 -14.83
C ARG A 26 -15.30 21.07 -14.18
N GLY A 27 -15.03 21.50 -12.96
CA GLY A 27 -14.01 20.94 -12.07
C GLY A 27 -14.63 20.43 -10.78
N ILE A 28 -13.91 19.56 -10.07
CA ILE A 28 -14.34 19.02 -8.77
C ILE A 28 -13.23 19.17 -7.74
N LYS A 29 -13.63 19.42 -6.49
CA LYS A 29 -12.77 19.31 -5.33
C LYS A 29 -13.33 18.22 -4.42
N VAL A 30 -12.53 17.19 -4.17
CA VAL A 30 -12.91 16.07 -3.31
C VAL A 30 -11.98 15.98 -2.10
N VAL A 31 -12.49 15.41 -1.01
CA VAL A 31 -11.69 15.06 0.17
C VAL A 31 -11.85 13.57 0.40
N ILE A 32 -10.76 12.83 0.25
CA ILE A 32 -10.72 11.41 0.57
C ILE A 32 -10.52 11.27 2.07
N ARG A 33 -11.38 10.50 2.73
CA ARG A 33 -11.32 10.23 4.17
C ARG A 33 -11.41 8.74 4.40
N VAL A 34 -10.58 8.23 5.32
CA VAL A 34 -10.68 6.86 5.82
C VAL A 34 -11.22 6.94 7.25
N PRO A 35 -12.51 6.64 7.48
CA PRO A 35 -13.04 6.53 8.82
C PRO A 35 -12.19 5.54 9.63
N GLN A 36 -11.83 5.90 10.86
CA GLN A 36 -10.99 5.08 11.74
C GLN A 36 -9.56 4.83 11.22
N GLY A 37 -9.09 5.56 10.19
CA GLY A 37 -7.76 5.38 9.61
C GLY A 37 -6.64 5.49 10.65
N GLU A 38 -6.72 6.43 11.59
CA GLU A 38 -5.74 6.58 12.66
C GLU A 38 -5.70 5.35 13.59
N LYS A 39 -6.87 4.82 13.98
CA LYS A 39 -6.96 3.60 14.79
C LYS A 39 -6.41 2.38 14.06
N LEU A 40 -6.67 2.27 12.76
CA LEU A 40 -6.18 1.17 11.93
C LEU A 40 -4.68 1.25 11.69
N ALA A 41 -4.11 2.47 11.61
CA ALA A 41 -2.68 2.68 11.40
C ALA A 41 -1.82 1.98 12.46
N ALA A 42 -2.29 1.92 13.71
CA ALA A 42 -1.62 1.20 14.79
C ALA A 42 -1.45 -0.31 14.54
N ARG A 43 -2.22 -0.90 13.62
CA ARG A 43 -2.14 -2.32 13.23
C ARG A 43 -1.37 -2.54 11.92
N THR A 44 -0.61 -1.54 11.48
CA THR A 44 0.10 -1.56 10.19
C THR A 44 1.55 -1.14 10.38
N LEU A 45 2.35 -1.26 9.32
CA LEU A 45 3.72 -0.77 9.28
C LEU A 45 3.84 0.73 8.95
N ASN A 46 2.73 1.48 8.92
CA ASN A 46 2.71 2.89 8.51
C ASN A 46 3.61 3.77 9.40
N SER A 47 3.61 3.56 10.71
CA SER A 47 4.43 4.33 11.65
C SER A 47 5.93 4.14 11.41
N ALA A 48 6.36 2.91 11.10
CA ALA A 48 7.75 2.61 10.76
C ALA A 48 8.20 3.30 9.45
N LEU A 49 7.26 3.62 8.57
CA LEU A 49 7.49 4.33 7.30
C LEU A 49 7.32 5.86 7.43
N GLY A 50 7.14 6.39 8.64
CA GLY A 50 6.98 7.82 8.89
C GLY A 50 5.59 8.37 8.55
N ILE A 51 4.58 7.50 8.42
CA ILE A 51 3.21 7.89 8.10
C ILE A 51 2.43 8.02 9.43
N CYS A 52 1.87 9.20 9.65
CA CYS A 52 1.20 9.58 10.90
C CYS A 52 -0.26 10.00 10.66
N GLY A 53 -1.11 9.84 11.66
CA GLY A 53 -2.51 10.32 11.64
C GLY A 53 -3.45 9.55 10.72
N GLY A 54 -3.03 8.43 10.13
CA GLY A 54 -3.86 7.65 9.21
C GLY A 54 -3.14 6.48 8.56
N ILE A 55 -3.83 5.84 7.61
CA ILE A 55 -3.30 4.76 6.79
C ILE A 55 -2.88 5.23 5.41
N SER A 56 -2.04 4.43 4.75
CA SER A 56 -1.74 4.57 3.33
C SER A 56 -2.86 4.04 2.42
N ILE A 57 -3.12 4.70 1.30
CA ILE A 57 -3.93 4.19 0.19
C ILE A 57 -2.98 3.69 -0.91
N LEU A 58 -2.92 2.37 -1.06
CA LEU A 58 -1.94 1.63 -1.85
C LEU A 58 -2.64 0.71 -2.86
N GLY A 59 -1.90 0.23 -3.86
CA GLY A 59 -2.39 -0.72 -4.85
C GLY A 59 -1.85 -0.40 -6.24
N THR A 60 -1.51 -1.43 -7.02
CA THR A 60 -1.00 -1.30 -8.40
C THR A 60 -2.06 -1.67 -9.43
N THR A 61 -2.98 -2.57 -9.09
CA THR A 61 -3.97 -3.13 -10.01
C THR A 61 -5.40 -2.73 -9.68
N GLY A 62 -5.65 -2.21 -8.48
CA GLY A 62 -7.01 -1.98 -7.95
C GLY A 62 -7.70 -3.25 -7.44
N PHE A 63 -7.07 -4.42 -7.60
CA PHE A 63 -7.55 -5.68 -7.06
C PHE A 63 -6.77 -6.06 -5.81
N VAL A 64 -7.47 -6.64 -4.84
CA VAL A 64 -6.85 -7.24 -3.65
C VAL A 64 -6.73 -8.73 -3.92
N GLU A 65 -5.49 -9.21 -4.03
CA GLU A 65 -5.23 -10.65 -4.00
C GLU A 65 -5.28 -11.11 -2.54
N PRO A 66 -6.23 -12.00 -2.17
CA PRO A 66 -6.30 -12.50 -0.81
C PRO A 66 -5.06 -13.33 -0.49
N MET A 67 -4.65 -13.30 0.77
CA MET A 67 -3.51 -14.07 1.22
C MET A 67 -3.77 -15.57 1.00
N SER A 68 -2.98 -16.18 0.12
CA SER A 68 -2.98 -17.61 -0.18
C SER A 68 -1.64 -18.22 0.25
N GLU A 69 -1.57 -19.55 0.30
CA GLU A 69 -0.29 -20.26 0.55
C GLU A 69 0.77 -19.87 -0.48
N GLU A 70 0.36 -19.75 -1.75
CA GLU A 70 1.24 -19.30 -2.84
C GLU A 70 1.67 -17.84 -2.64
N ALA A 71 0.76 -16.93 -2.31
CA ALA A 71 1.10 -15.53 -2.02
C ALA A 71 2.08 -15.42 -0.82
N PHE A 72 1.93 -16.28 0.17
CA PHE A 72 2.87 -16.38 1.29
C PHE A 72 4.27 -16.82 0.83
N LYS A 73 4.38 -17.86 -0.03
CA LYS A 73 5.66 -18.27 -0.62
C LYS A 73 6.31 -17.14 -1.41
N TYR A 74 5.54 -16.41 -2.22
CA TYR A 74 6.06 -15.26 -2.98
C TYR A 74 6.54 -14.12 -2.08
N ALA A 75 5.85 -13.84 -0.98
CA ALA A 75 6.26 -12.82 -0.01
C ALA A 75 7.61 -13.12 0.67
N LEU A 76 8.05 -14.38 0.66
CA LEU A 76 9.32 -14.83 1.21
C LEU A 76 10.50 -14.70 0.24
N LEU A 77 10.26 -14.66 -1.07
CA LEU A 77 11.33 -14.58 -2.08
C LEU A 77 12.25 -13.37 -1.89
N PRO A 78 11.75 -12.13 -1.63
CA PRO A 78 12.62 -10.98 -1.42
C PRO A 78 13.56 -11.11 -0.21
N GLN A 79 13.22 -11.96 0.77
CA GLN A 79 14.09 -12.21 1.94
C GLN A 79 15.38 -12.94 1.52
N ILE A 80 15.33 -13.76 0.46
CA ILE A 80 16.49 -14.47 -0.06
C ILE A 80 17.49 -13.46 -0.64
N ASP A 81 17.02 -12.51 -1.44
CA ASP A 81 17.87 -11.46 -2.03
C ASP A 81 18.55 -10.62 -0.95
N VAL A 82 17.81 -10.26 0.11
CA VAL A 82 18.34 -9.53 1.27
C VAL A 82 19.41 -10.36 1.99
N ALA A 83 19.17 -11.66 2.20
CA ALA A 83 20.13 -12.53 2.88
C ALA A 83 21.42 -12.75 2.07
N LEU A 84 21.29 -12.92 0.75
CA LEU A 84 22.43 -13.01 -0.17
C LEU A 84 23.25 -11.71 -0.16
N ALA A 85 22.58 -10.56 -0.25
CA ALA A 85 23.24 -9.26 -0.16
C ALA A 85 23.94 -9.02 1.19
N ALA A 86 23.44 -9.64 2.26
CA ALA A 86 24.05 -9.65 3.58
C ALA A 86 25.15 -10.72 3.76
N GLY A 87 25.53 -11.46 2.70
CA GLY A 87 26.57 -12.47 2.73
C GLY A 87 26.20 -13.74 3.50
N ARG A 88 24.91 -14.08 3.59
CA ARG A 88 24.44 -15.31 4.23
C ARG A 88 24.42 -16.46 3.23
N GLU A 89 25.12 -17.54 3.55
CA GLU A 89 25.19 -18.74 2.70
C GLU A 89 24.14 -19.81 3.06
N THR A 90 23.46 -19.67 4.20
CA THR A 90 22.44 -20.63 4.66
C THR A 90 21.23 -19.88 5.21
N LEU A 91 20.04 -20.28 4.76
CA LEU A 91 18.76 -19.81 5.27
C LEU A 91 18.00 -21.00 5.88
N VAL A 92 17.38 -20.78 7.04
CA VAL A 92 16.52 -21.78 7.69
C VAL A 92 15.11 -21.19 7.79
N PHE A 93 14.15 -21.84 7.15
CA PHE A 93 12.74 -21.48 7.26
C PHE A 93 12.14 -22.14 8.51
N THR A 94 11.62 -21.32 9.41
CA THR A 94 10.91 -21.79 10.61
C THR A 94 9.46 -21.31 10.56
N PRO A 95 8.47 -22.15 10.94
CA PRO A 95 7.13 -21.66 11.23
C PRO A 95 7.22 -20.67 12.41
N GLY A 96 6.61 -19.49 12.25
CA GLY A 96 6.48 -18.46 13.27
C GLY A 96 5.05 -18.31 13.73
#